data_AF-A0AAN7H069-F1
#
_entry.id   AF-A0AAN7H069-F1
#
_cell.length_a   1.000
_cell.length_b   1.000
_cell.length_c   1.000
_cell.angle_alpha   90.00
_cell.angle_beta   90.00
_cell.angle_gamma   90.00
#
_symmetry.space_group_name_H-M   'P 1'
#
loop_
_entity.id
_entity.type
_entity.pdbx_description
1 polymer ?
#
loop_
_entity_poly.entity_id
_entity_poly.type
_entity_poly.pdbx_seq_one_letter_code
_entity_poly.pdbx_strand_id
1 'polypeptide(L)'
;MDVSVGQRQQQEFSLASVSELASSASTSASTAPLSAIARFCVDCRCGSSQLRLQREHESSYFASIHLGTSQLFKLSPVQSVCVDEGSNTRNEKSYSRGFTMLFNKEKDSLDFHYSFEQWKKDANQGSHLPDQIIPSSKSKFDEKIESSSAKMYFHYYGQLLHQQNMLQDYVRTGTYYAAVMENRDDFSGRVVVDVGAGSGILSLFAAQAGAKHVYAVEASEMAEHARRLIAGNWYLGERITVIKGKVEEIELPEKADILISEPMGTLLVNERMLESYVIARDRFLAAEGKMFPAAGRIHMAPFSDEYLFVEIANKALFWQQGSYYGVNLTPLYESAFQGNYSQPVVDAFDPRLLVASPMFHVIDFTKVKEEDLYEIDIPLKFIAAVGTRVHGLACWFDVLFNGSTVQRWLTTAPGAPTTHWYQLRCVLSQPLYVMAGQDITGQLHMIAHNAQSYTIHLTLSTKMWGAGAEQGRILQTSSGKFDLKEPYYRMSQSQPYTVSQDQHQSFQPQDVNIPIQDIEESEIFEQPPQNSGSHFS
;
A
#
# COMPACT_ATOMS: atom_id res chain seq x y z
N MET A 1 -0.62 -35.79 29.36
CA MET A 1 -1.61 -35.59 30.43
C MET A 1 -2.83 -34.98 29.78
N ASP A 2 -3.88 -35.80 29.63
CA ASP A 2 -5.16 -35.42 29.06
C ASP A 2 -5.79 -34.26 29.85
N VAL A 3 -6.21 -33.22 29.13
CA VAL A 3 -7.17 -32.24 29.66
C VAL A 3 -8.49 -32.52 28.96
N SER A 4 -9.42 -33.02 29.76
CA SER A 4 -10.79 -33.36 29.42
C SER A 4 -11.55 -32.20 28.77
N VAL A 5 -12.43 -32.56 27.83
CA VAL A 5 -13.49 -31.70 27.28
C VAL A 5 -14.41 -31.30 28.44
N GLY A 6 -14.08 -30.19 29.10
CA GLY A 6 -14.83 -29.61 30.20
C GLY A 6 -16.10 -28.94 29.70
N GLN A 7 -17.23 -29.36 30.26
CA GLN A 7 -18.54 -28.72 30.16
C GLN A 7 -18.42 -27.19 30.35
N ARG A 8 -18.71 -26.40 29.31
CA ARG A 8 -18.94 -24.96 29.50
C ARG A 8 -20.27 -24.76 30.21
N GLN A 9 -20.21 -24.13 31.39
CA GLN A 9 -21.35 -23.72 32.18
C GLN A 9 -22.18 -22.67 31.41
N GLN A 10 -23.50 -22.77 31.52
CA GLN A 10 -24.45 -21.74 31.08
C GLN A 10 -24.09 -20.40 31.73
N GLN A 11 -24.13 -19.31 30.97
CA GLN A 11 -23.86 -17.97 31.49
C GLN A 11 -25.14 -17.12 31.44
N GLU A 12 -25.50 -16.52 32.57
CA GLU A 12 -26.75 -15.79 32.74
C GLU A 12 -26.52 -14.33 33.11
N PHE A 13 -27.38 -13.46 32.59
CA PHE A 13 -27.37 -12.03 32.84
C PHE A 13 -28.78 -11.55 33.17
N SER A 14 -28.94 -10.85 34.29
CA SER A 14 -30.19 -10.20 34.68
C SER A 14 -30.33 -8.86 33.96
N LEU A 15 -31.44 -8.69 33.25
CA LEU A 15 -31.82 -7.48 32.54
C LEU A 15 -32.88 -6.72 33.33
N ALA A 16 -32.76 -5.39 33.36
CA ALA A 16 -33.80 -4.52 33.88
C ALA A 16 -35.08 -4.65 33.04
N SER A 17 -34.93 -4.76 31.70
CA SER A 17 -36.04 -5.10 30.81
C SER A 17 -35.57 -5.63 29.46
N VAL A 18 -36.46 -6.32 28.77
CA VAL A 18 -36.27 -6.75 27.38
C VAL A 18 -37.55 -6.62 26.57
N SER A 19 -37.46 -6.08 25.36
CA SER A 19 -38.60 -5.92 24.45
C SER A 19 -38.23 -6.26 23.02
N GLU A 20 -39.11 -6.99 22.33
CA GLU A 20 -38.98 -7.19 20.89
C GLU A 20 -39.43 -5.91 20.15
N LEU A 21 -38.64 -5.48 19.17
CA LEU A 21 -38.94 -4.36 18.30
C LEU A 21 -40.11 -4.77 17.40
N ALA A 22 -41.30 -4.24 17.68
CA ALA A 22 -42.52 -4.63 16.96
C ALA A 22 -42.46 -4.24 15.48
N SER A 23 -42.76 -5.18 14.58
CA SER A 23 -43.11 -4.88 13.19
C SER A 23 -44.47 -4.17 13.17
N SER A 24 -44.58 -3.07 12.44
CA SER A 24 -45.77 -2.21 12.38
C SER A 24 -47.03 -2.95 11.88
N ALA A 25 -47.80 -3.57 12.79
CA ALA A 25 -49.22 -3.89 12.64
C ALA A 25 -49.81 -4.50 13.94
N SER A 26 -49.86 -3.75 15.04
CA SER A 26 -50.93 -3.83 16.06
C SER A 26 -50.61 -2.96 17.27
N THR A 27 -51.36 -1.87 17.45
CA THR A 27 -51.46 -1.12 18.70
C THR A 27 -52.34 -1.87 19.70
N SER A 28 -51.76 -2.40 20.77
CA SER A 28 -52.25 -2.28 22.15
C SER A 28 -51.45 -3.19 23.08
N ALA A 29 -50.64 -2.59 23.95
CA ALA A 29 -50.48 -2.96 25.36
C ALA A 29 -49.29 -2.20 25.93
N SER A 30 -49.62 -1.16 26.71
CA SER A 30 -48.81 -0.75 27.86
C SER A 30 -48.45 -2.00 28.65
N THR A 31 -47.23 -2.47 28.51
CA THR A 31 -46.63 -3.51 29.36
C THR A 31 -45.45 -2.87 30.05
N ALA A 32 -45.52 -2.81 31.38
CA ALA A 32 -44.43 -2.35 32.22
C ALA A 32 -43.12 -3.07 31.83
N PRO A 33 -41.94 -2.44 31.99
CA PRO A 33 -40.67 -3.12 31.78
C PRO A 33 -40.61 -4.39 32.64
N LEU A 34 -40.71 -5.55 32.00
CA LEU A 34 -40.61 -6.84 32.67
C LEU A 34 -39.13 -7.21 32.76
N SER A 35 -38.66 -7.43 33.99
CA SER A 35 -37.36 -8.00 34.28
C SER A 35 -37.20 -9.33 33.54
N ALA A 36 -35.98 -9.58 33.06
CA ALA A 36 -35.70 -10.72 32.22
C ALA A 36 -34.30 -11.28 32.47
N ILE A 37 -34.11 -12.53 32.08
CA ILE A 37 -32.85 -13.24 32.12
C ILE A 37 -32.43 -13.54 30.69
N ALA A 38 -31.19 -13.18 30.36
CA ALA A 38 -30.52 -13.55 29.14
C ALA A 38 -29.52 -14.66 29.42
N ARG A 39 -29.67 -15.82 28.77
CA ARG A 39 -28.87 -17.02 29.00
C ARG A 39 -28.14 -17.44 27.73
N PHE A 40 -26.81 -17.52 27.80
CA PHE A 40 -25.97 -18.14 26.79
C PHE A 40 -25.93 -19.66 27.02
N CYS A 41 -26.25 -20.44 25.99
CA CYS A 41 -26.25 -21.89 26.06
C CYS A 41 -25.94 -22.52 24.70
N VAL A 42 -25.53 -23.79 24.70
CA VAL A 42 -25.43 -24.61 23.49
C VAL A 42 -26.73 -25.42 23.35
N ASP A 43 -27.35 -25.39 22.18
CA ASP A 43 -28.51 -26.24 21.88
C ASP A 43 -28.09 -27.71 21.84
N CYS A 44 -28.64 -28.52 22.74
CA CYS A 44 -28.32 -29.93 22.85
C CYS A 44 -28.70 -30.76 21.61
N ARG A 45 -29.56 -30.24 20.71
CA ARG A 45 -29.98 -30.95 19.49
C ARG A 45 -29.11 -30.67 18.27
N CYS A 46 -28.57 -29.45 18.14
CA CYS A 46 -27.81 -29.04 16.96
C CYS A 46 -26.39 -28.53 17.26
N GLY A 47 -25.98 -28.48 18.53
CA GLY A 47 -24.66 -28.00 18.94
C GLY A 47 -24.43 -26.50 18.73
N SER A 48 -25.46 -25.75 18.31
CA SER A 48 -25.33 -24.31 18.03
C SER A 48 -25.37 -23.48 19.31
N SER A 49 -24.48 -22.49 19.41
CA SER A 49 -24.52 -21.49 20.47
C SER A 49 -25.71 -20.54 20.28
N GLN A 50 -26.51 -20.38 21.33
CA GLN A 50 -27.73 -19.57 21.33
C GLN A 50 -27.74 -18.63 22.53
N LEU A 51 -28.36 -17.47 22.33
CA LEU A 51 -28.79 -16.56 23.38
C LEU A 51 -30.30 -16.72 23.58
N ARG A 52 -30.72 -17.14 24.76
CA ARG A 52 -32.14 -17.30 25.09
C ARG A 52 -32.60 -16.21 26.05
N LEU A 53 -33.76 -15.65 25.76
CA LEU A 53 -34.37 -14.58 26.54
C LEU A 53 -35.63 -15.11 27.24
N GLN A 54 -35.70 -14.91 28.55
CA GLN A 54 -36.80 -15.34 29.40
C GLN A 54 -37.24 -14.18 30.29
N ARG A 55 -38.54 -13.89 30.35
CA ARG A 55 -39.09 -12.94 31.33
C ARG A 55 -39.29 -13.65 32.67
N GLU A 56 -39.09 -12.96 33.79
CA GLU A 56 -39.11 -13.59 35.13
C GLU A 56 -40.44 -14.32 35.46
N HIS A 57 -41.55 -13.93 34.85
CA HIS A 57 -42.87 -14.54 35.08
C HIS A 57 -43.26 -15.63 34.06
N GLU A 58 -42.39 -15.95 33.10
CA GLU A 58 -42.66 -16.95 32.06
C GLU A 58 -41.82 -18.22 32.32
N SER A 59 -42.46 -19.40 32.29
CA SER A 59 -41.78 -20.69 32.45
C SER A 59 -40.99 -21.13 31.22
N SER A 60 -41.18 -20.44 30.09
CA SER A 60 -40.54 -20.70 28.80
C SER A 60 -39.77 -19.48 28.30
N TYR A 61 -38.69 -19.71 27.54
CA TYR A 61 -38.02 -18.65 26.78
C TYR A 61 -38.96 -18.13 25.68
N PHE A 62 -39.11 -16.81 25.57
CA PHE A 62 -39.93 -16.19 24.51
C PHE A 62 -39.13 -15.93 23.23
N ALA A 63 -37.80 -15.89 23.33
CA ALA A 63 -36.92 -15.77 22.18
C ALA A 63 -35.65 -16.63 22.34
N SER A 64 -35.22 -17.20 21.21
CA SER A 64 -33.95 -17.91 21.08
C SER A 64 -33.25 -17.36 19.84
N ILE A 65 -32.07 -16.78 20.05
CA ILE A 65 -31.30 -16.04 19.06
C ILE A 65 -30.06 -16.87 18.72
N HIS A 66 -29.82 -17.12 17.44
CA HIS A 66 -28.62 -17.82 17.00
C HIS A 66 -27.42 -16.87 17.00
N LEU A 67 -26.35 -17.22 17.73
CA LEU A 67 -25.22 -16.30 17.90
C LEU A 67 -24.38 -16.15 16.62
N GLY A 68 -24.36 -17.15 15.76
CA GLY A 68 -23.64 -17.09 14.47
C GLY A 68 -24.22 -16.04 13.51
N THR A 69 -25.55 -15.84 13.54
CA THR A 69 -26.28 -14.96 12.61
C THR A 69 -26.71 -13.63 13.22
N SER A 70 -26.52 -13.42 14.52
CA SER A 70 -26.97 -12.21 15.21
C SER A 70 -25.88 -11.15 15.36
N GLN A 71 -26.30 -9.90 15.51
CA GLN A 71 -25.44 -8.75 15.78
C GLN A 71 -25.93 -8.00 17.01
N LEU A 72 -25.00 -7.50 17.84
CA LEU A 72 -25.30 -6.75 19.05
C LEU A 72 -24.76 -5.33 18.93
N PHE A 73 -25.62 -4.34 19.13
CA PHE A 73 -25.28 -2.92 19.03
C PHE A 73 -25.50 -2.23 20.37
N LYS A 74 -24.52 -1.42 20.79
CA LYS A 74 -24.62 -0.59 21.99
C LYS A 74 -25.29 0.74 21.64
N LEU A 75 -26.45 1.04 22.25
CA LEU A 75 -27.16 2.31 22.07
C LEU A 75 -26.81 3.33 23.16
N SER A 76 -26.51 2.86 24.37
CA SER A 76 -26.07 3.68 25.51
C SER A 76 -25.24 2.84 26.49
N PRO A 77 -24.69 3.39 27.59
CA PRO A 77 -23.96 2.62 28.60
C PRO A 77 -24.75 1.43 29.19
N VAL A 78 -26.08 1.47 29.17
CA VAL A 78 -26.95 0.43 29.76
C VAL A 78 -28.00 -0.11 28.79
N GLN A 79 -28.00 0.31 27.52
CA GLN A 79 -28.99 -0.11 26.53
C GLN A 79 -28.33 -0.68 25.28
N SER A 80 -28.87 -1.78 24.78
CA SER A 80 -28.36 -2.48 23.60
C SER A 80 -29.48 -3.03 22.75
N VAL A 81 -29.21 -3.25 21.47
CA VAL A 81 -30.12 -3.90 20.54
C VAL A 81 -29.43 -5.12 19.93
N CYS A 82 -30.05 -6.28 20.08
CA CYS A 82 -29.63 -7.51 19.41
C CYS A 82 -30.54 -7.75 18.20
N VAL A 83 -29.95 -7.91 17.01
CA VAL A 83 -30.67 -8.21 15.78
C VAL A 83 -30.32 -9.60 15.32
N ASP A 84 -31.33 -10.40 14.98
CA ASP A 84 -31.20 -11.77 14.45
C ASP A 84 -31.96 -11.90 13.14
N GLU A 85 -31.50 -12.76 12.24
CA GLU A 85 -32.21 -13.10 11.00
C GLU A 85 -33.09 -14.34 11.23
N GLY A 86 -34.40 -14.13 11.33
CA GLY A 86 -35.36 -15.20 11.53
C GLY A 86 -35.85 -15.81 10.22
N SER A 87 -35.97 -17.13 10.15
CA SER A 87 -36.70 -17.85 9.11
C SER A 87 -38.01 -18.41 9.67
N ASN A 88 -39.16 -18.06 9.11
CA ASN A 88 -40.42 -18.73 9.45
C ASN A 88 -40.56 -20.00 8.62
N THR A 89 -40.74 -21.16 9.27
CA THR A 89 -40.89 -22.48 8.61
C THR A 89 -42.17 -22.64 7.78
N ARG A 90 -42.96 -21.58 7.59
CA ARG A 90 -44.22 -21.59 6.83
C ARG A 90 -44.24 -20.72 5.58
N ASN A 91 -43.30 -19.80 5.38
CA ASN A 91 -43.19 -18.97 4.18
C ASN A 91 -41.73 -18.56 4.01
N GLU A 92 -41.11 -18.87 2.87
CA GLU A 92 -39.72 -18.55 2.48
C GLU A 92 -39.47 -17.03 2.35
N LYS A 93 -39.63 -16.28 3.45
CA LYS A 93 -39.21 -14.89 3.58
C LYS A 93 -38.41 -14.77 4.87
N SER A 94 -37.12 -14.42 4.74
CA SER A 94 -36.29 -14.01 5.87
C SER A 94 -36.79 -12.65 6.36
N TYR A 95 -36.84 -12.48 7.68
CA TYR A 95 -37.10 -11.18 8.29
C TYR A 95 -36.20 -10.99 9.51
N SER A 96 -35.70 -9.78 9.69
CA SER A 96 -34.88 -9.46 10.86
C SER A 96 -35.79 -9.24 12.07
N ARG A 97 -35.42 -9.84 13.20
CA ARG A 97 -36.02 -9.62 14.51
C ARG A 97 -35.04 -8.83 15.36
N GLY A 98 -35.52 -7.79 16.03
CA GLY A 98 -34.69 -6.98 16.91
C GLY A 98 -35.18 -7.02 18.34
N PHE A 99 -34.26 -7.10 19.30
CA PHE A 99 -34.55 -7.14 20.73
C PHE A 99 -33.79 -6.02 21.41
N THR A 100 -34.51 -5.11 22.06
CA THR A 100 -33.91 -4.07 22.90
C THR A 100 -33.73 -4.63 24.31
N MET A 101 -32.52 -4.51 24.84
CA MET A 101 -32.10 -5.00 26.15
C MET A 101 -31.66 -3.83 27.01
N LEU A 102 -32.21 -3.71 28.20
CA LEU A 102 -31.83 -2.72 29.21
C LEU A 102 -31.16 -3.42 30.38
N PHE A 103 -29.96 -2.99 30.73
CA PHE A 103 -29.15 -3.54 31.81
C PHE A 103 -29.32 -2.73 33.09
N ASN A 104 -29.19 -3.40 34.25
CA ASN A 104 -29.31 -2.73 35.55
C ASN A 104 -28.12 -1.80 35.83
N LYS A 105 -26.92 -2.15 35.34
CA LYS A 105 -25.67 -1.40 35.51
C LYS A 105 -24.85 -1.43 34.23
N GLU A 106 -24.01 -0.41 34.03
CA GLU A 106 -23.08 -0.35 32.89
C GLU A 106 -22.11 -1.53 32.87
N LYS A 107 -21.66 -1.97 34.05
CA LYS A 107 -20.81 -3.17 34.18
C LYS A 107 -21.48 -4.41 33.59
N ASP A 108 -22.76 -4.63 33.89
CA ASP A 108 -23.51 -5.80 33.40
C ASP A 108 -23.65 -5.74 31.87
N SER A 109 -23.82 -4.54 31.30
CA SER A 109 -23.83 -4.33 29.85
C SER A 109 -22.46 -4.66 29.22
N LEU A 110 -21.37 -4.19 29.81
CA LEU A 110 -20.01 -4.47 29.34
C LEU A 110 -19.69 -5.97 29.39
N ASP A 111 -19.95 -6.62 30.52
CA ASP A 111 -19.73 -8.05 30.71
C ASP A 111 -20.57 -8.88 29.72
N PHE A 112 -21.82 -8.45 29.45
CA PHE A 112 -22.69 -9.08 28.46
C PHE A 112 -22.13 -9.00 27.03
N HIS A 113 -21.64 -7.83 26.59
CA HIS A 113 -21.06 -7.69 25.25
C HIS A 113 -19.79 -8.53 25.09
N TYR A 114 -18.96 -8.57 26.13
CA TYR A 114 -17.75 -9.39 26.12
C TYR A 114 -18.11 -10.88 25.96
N SER A 115 -19.08 -11.37 26.74
CA SER A 115 -19.59 -12.74 26.60
C SER A 115 -20.23 -12.99 25.24
N PHE A 116 -21.00 -12.05 24.70
CA PHE A 116 -21.63 -12.18 23.39
C PHE A 116 -20.59 -12.43 22.29
N GLU A 117 -19.52 -11.64 22.26
CA GLU A 117 -18.43 -11.79 21.29
C GLU A 117 -17.65 -13.10 21.45
N GLN A 118 -17.42 -13.55 22.69
CA GLN A 118 -16.78 -14.83 22.95
C GLN A 118 -17.62 -16.00 22.42
N TRP A 119 -18.89 -16.06 22.83
CA TRP A 119 -19.81 -17.13 22.42
C TRP A 119 -20.08 -17.13 20.90
N LYS A 120 -20.06 -15.97 20.25
CA LYS A 120 -20.16 -15.84 18.79
C LYS A 120 -18.92 -16.36 18.07
N LYS A 121 -17.71 -16.07 18.55
CA LYS A 121 -16.47 -16.63 17.99
C LYS A 121 -16.45 -18.15 18.06
N ASP A 122 -16.89 -18.71 19.19
CA ASP A 122 -16.93 -20.15 19.38
C ASP A 122 -18.00 -20.84 18.52
N ALA A 123 -19.15 -20.19 18.30
CA ALA A 123 -20.19 -20.67 17.38
C ALA A 123 -19.63 -20.85 15.95
N ASN A 124 -18.70 -20.00 15.55
CA ASN A 124 -18.10 -20.02 14.21
C ASN A 124 -16.89 -20.96 14.09
N GLN A 125 -16.34 -21.47 15.21
CA GLN A 125 -15.20 -22.40 15.20
C GLN A 125 -15.62 -23.88 15.29
N GLY A 126 -16.85 -24.18 15.71
CA GLY A 126 -17.35 -25.54 15.95
C GLY A 126 -17.84 -26.35 14.74
N SER A 127 -17.69 -25.86 13.50
CA SER A 127 -18.15 -26.56 12.29
C SER A 127 -16.98 -26.85 11.32
N HIS A 128 -16.26 -27.95 11.57
CA HIS A 128 -15.35 -28.52 10.58
C HIS A 128 -16.01 -29.76 9.93
N LEU A 129 -16.38 -29.61 8.64
CA LEU A 129 -16.48 -30.59 7.53
C LEU A 129 -17.74 -30.35 6.65
N PRO A 130 -17.65 -30.52 5.32
CA PRO A 130 -16.88 -29.75 4.34
C PRO A 130 -17.78 -28.77 3.54
N ASP A 131 -17.24 -27.59 3.23
CA ASP A 131 -17.64 -26.63 2.19
C ASP A 131 -19.08 -26.65 1.65
N GLN A 132 -19.97 -25.94 2.33
CA GLN A 132 -20.98 -25.10 1.65
C GLN A 132 -21.02 -23.73 2.32
N ILE A 133 -19.93 -22.99 2.08
CA ILE A 133 -19.93 -21.54 2.20
C ILE A 133 -20.98 -21.02 1.21
N ILE A 134 -22.08 -20.44 1.67
CA ILE A 134 -22.74 -19.39 0.89
C ILE A 134 -21.74 -18.25 0.90
N PRO A 135 -21.05 -17.94 -0.21
CA PRO A 135 -20.03 -16.91 -0.18
C PRO A 135 -20.78 -15.60 0.04
N SER A 136 -20.46 -14.89 1.12
CA SER A 136 -20.31 -13.45 0.93
C SER A 136 -19.31 -13.35 -0.22
N SER A 137 -19.78 -12.98 -1.40
CA SER A 137 -18.96 -12.83 -2.60
C SER A 137 -17.69 -12.09 -2.20
N LYS A 138 -16.56 -12.80 -2.05
CA LYS A 138 -15.29 -12.14 -1.78
C LYS A 138 -15.02 -11.26 -2.99
N SER A 139 -14.67 -10.01 -2.78
CA SER A 139 -14.33 -9.16 -3.92
C SER A 139 -13.08 -9.71 -4.61
N LYS A 140 -12.95 -9.47 -5.92
CA LYS A 140 -11.73 -9.85 -6.66
C LYS A 140 -10.46 -9.40 -5.95
N PHE A 141 -10.49 -8.24 -5.30
CA PHE A 141 -9.38 -7.74 -4.49
C PHE A 141 -9.05 -8.65 -3.30
N ASP A 142 -10.05 -9.03 -2.49
CA ASP A 142 -9.87 -9.85 -1.28
C ASP A 142 -9.50 -11.31 -1.59
N GLU A 143 -9.77 -11.80 -2.80
CA GLU A 143 -9.31 -13.11 -3.26
C GLU A 143 -7.81 -13.13 -3.59
N LYS A 144 -7.28 -12.01 -4.09
CA LYS A 144 -5.89 -11.90 -4.57
C LYS A 144 -4.93 -11.42 -3.50
N ILE A 145 -5.40 -10.55 -2.61
CA ILE A 145 -4.56 -9.80 -1.68
C ILE A 145 -4.75 -10.31 -0.25
N GLU A 146 -3.64 -10.54 0.45
CA GLU A 146 -3.68 -10.91 1.86
C GLU A 146 -4.28 -9.77 2.69
N SER A 147 -5.22 -10.11 3.59
CA SER A 147 -5.95 -9.12 4.38
C SER A 147 -5.05 -8.23 5.25
N SER A 148 -3.91 -8.75 5.73
CA SER A 148 -2.93 -7.99 6.49
C SER A 148 -2.28 -6.89 5.63
N SER A 149 -1.85 -7.24 4.40
CA SER A 149 -1.31 -6.31 3.42
C SER A 149 -2.35 -5.25 3.04
N ALA A 150 -3.57 -5.68 2.70
CA ALA A 150 -4.67 -4.76 2.36
C ALA A 150 -4.94 -3.74 3.47
N LYS A 151 -4.99 -4.20 4.72
CA LYS A 151 -5.23 -3.33 5.87
C LYS A 151 -4.10 -2.31 6.07
N MET A 152 -2.84 -2.73 5.93
CA MET A 152 -1.70 -1.82 6.01
C MET A 152 -1.70 -0.80 4.86
N TYR A 153 -2.02 -1.25 3.65
CA TYR A 153 -2.13 -0.40 2.47
C TYR A 153 -3.17 0.72 2.65
N PHE A 154 -4.42 0.36 2.97
CA PHE A 154 -5.46 1.37 3.17
C PHE A 154 -5.23 2.23 4.42
N HIS A 155 -4.60 1.69 5.46
CA HIS A 155 -4.20 2.49 6.62
C HIS A 155 -3.17 3.55 6.24
N TYR A 156 -2.14 3.18 5.46
CA TYR A 156 -1.11 4.10 4.96
C TYR A 156 -1.76 5.23 4.14
N TYR A 157 -2.57 4.90 3.13
CA TYR A 157 -3.20 5.91 2.28
C TYR A 157 -4.29 6.74 2.96
N GLY A 158 -4.81 6.26 4.10
CA GLY A 158 -5.71 6.99 4.99
C GLY A 158 -5.06 8.13 5.79
N GLN A 159 -3.73 8.29 5.75
CA GLN A 159 -3.02 9.33 6.50
C GLN A 159 -2.72 10.57 5.64
N LEU A 160 -2.99 11.76 6.18
CA LEU A 160 -2.73 13.04 5.49
C LEU A 160 -1.25 13.25 5.17
N LEU A 161 -0.32 12.73 5.98
CA LEU A 161 1.11 12.84 5.74
C LEU A 161 1.50 12.23 4.39
N HIS A 162 0.96 11.05 4.06
CA HIS A 162 1.27 10.37 2.80
C HIS A 162 0.61 11.09 1.61
N GLN A 163 -0.63 11.58 1.78
CA GLN A 163 -1.26 12.43 0.76
C GLN A 163 -0.47 13.73 0.52
N GLN A 164 0.06 14.35 1.58
CA GLN A 164 0.88 15.55 1.46
C GLN A 164 2.16 15.27 0.68
N ASN A 165 2.87 14.17 0.96
CA ASN A 165 4.07 13.79 0.21
C ASN A 165 3.77 13.66 -1.29
N MET A 166 2.64 13.04 -1.64
CA MET A 166 2.19 12.89 -3.02
C MET A 166 1.82 14.22 -3.68
N LEU A 167 1.17 15.15 -2.95
CA LEU A 167 0.78 16.47 -3.44
C LEU A 167 1.95 17.45 -3.57
N GLN A 168 3.00 17.27 -2.77
CA GLN A 168 4.22 18.10 -2.84
C GLN A 168 5.16 17.68 -3.98
N ASP A 169 4.92 16.53 -4.62
CA ASP A 169 5.51 16.20 -5.90
C ASP A 169 4.86 17.04 -7.00
N TYR A 170 5.41 18.23 -7.22
CA TYR A 170 4.89 19.18 -8.21
C TYR A 170 4.99 18.67 -9.65
N VAL A 171 5.94 17.80 -9.96
CA VAL A 171 6.05 17.18 -11.30
C VAL A 171 4.84 16.27 -11.51
N ARG A 172 4.54 15.43 -10.52
CA ARG A 172 3.34 14.58 -10.53
C ARG A 172 2.07 15.42 -10.62
N THR A 173 1.76 16.19 -9.57
CA THR A 173 0.46 16.88 -9.47
C THR A 173 0.28 17.91 -10.58
N GLY A 174 1.36 18.62 -10.96
CA GLY A 174 1.35 19.59 -12.04
C GLY A 174 1.11 18.96 -13.42
N THR A 175 1.69 17.79 -13.70
CA THR A 175 1.46 17.10 -14.98
C THR A 175 0.02 16.59 -15.09
N TYR A 176 -0.56 16.05 -14.01
CA TYR A 176 -1.98 15.70 -13.98
C TYR A 176 -2.88 16.91 -14.20
N TYR A 177 -2.60 18.02 -13.52
CA TYR A 177 -3.33 19.27 -13.71
C TYR A 177 -3.28 19.74 -15.17
N ALA A 178 -2.08 19.78 -15.76
CA ALA A 178 -1.89 20.17 -17.16
C ALA A 178 -2.61 19.22 -18.12
N ALA A 179 -2.52 17.90 -17.90
CA ALA A 179 -3.18 16.90 -18.72
C ALA A 179 -4.71 17.11 -18.76
N VAL A 180 -5.32 17.44 -17.61
CA VAL A 180 -6.76 17.73 -17.51
C VAL A 180 -7.11 19.09 -18.11
N MET A 181 -6.40 20.14 -17.74
CA MET A 181 -6.75 21.52 -18.14
C MET A 181 -6.52 21.80 -19.62
N GLU A 182 -5.47 21.23 -20.22
CA GLU A 182 -5.19 21.45 -21.64
C GLU A 182 -6.07 20.59 -22.55
N ASN A 183 -6.64 19.52 -22.01
CA ASN A 183 -7.65 18.69 -22.67
C ASN A 183 -9.05 18.97 -22.12
N ARG A 184 -9.33 20.22 -21.74
CA ARG A 184 -10.60 20.63 -21.12
C ARG A 184 -11.84 20.15 -21.88
N ASP A 185 -11.76 20.11 -23.22
CA ASP A 185 -12.86 19.66 -24.08
C ASP A 185 -13.21 18.18 -23.91
N ASP A 186 -12.26 17.35 -23.45
CA ASP A 186 -12.52 15.97 -23.07
C ASP A 186 -13.35 15.90 -21.77
N PHE A 187 -13.20 16.85 -20.85
CA PHE A 187 -13.87 16.85 -19.53
C PHE A 187 -15.16 17.66 -19.50
N SER A 188 -15.27 18.74 -20.28
CA SER A 188 -16.38 19.69 -20.22
C SER A 188 -17.73 19.01 -20.51
N GLY A 189 -18.67 19.11 -19.57
CA GLY A 189 -19.99 18.50 -19.69
C GLY A 189 -20.01 16.96 -19.60
N ARG A 190 -18.88 16.32 -19.26
CA ARG A 190 -18.75 14.86 -19.17
C ARG A 190 -18.86 14.31 -17.75
N VAL A 191 -19.13 13.02 -17.65
CA VAL A 191 -19.09 12.27 -16.39
C VAL A 191 -17.70 11.67 -16.21
N VAL A 192 -17.11 11.88 -15.03
CA VAL A 192 -15.75 11.43 -14.70
C VAL A 192 -15.79 10.48 -13.51
N VAL A 193 -14.96 9.44 -13.54
CA VAL A 193 -14.68 8.58 -12.38
C VAL A 193 -13.22 8.73 -11.98
N ASP A 194 -12.99 9.09 -10.72
CA ASP A 194 -11.66 9.19 -10.11
C ASP A 194 -11.45 7.97 -9.20
N VAL A 195 -10.57 7.05 -9.61
CA VAL A 195 -10.34 5.77 -8.93
C VAL A 195 -9.17 5.90 -7.96
N GLY A 196 -9.40 5.60 -6.68
CA GLY A 196 -8.41 5.84 -5.63
C GLY A 196 -8.20 7.34 -5.44
N ALA A 197 -9.30 8.08 -5.28
CA ALA A 197 -9.30 9.54 -5.32
C ALA A 197 -8.40 10.18 -4.24
N GLY A 198 -8.05 9.45 -3.17
CA GLY A 198 -7.24 9.94 -2.08
C GLY A 198 -7.86 11.20 -1.48
N SER A 199 -7.10 12.30 -1.48
CA SER A 199 -7.61 13.62 -1.06
C SER A 199 -8.72 14.22 -1.94
N GLY A 200 -8.97 13.67 -3.13
CA GLY A 200 -9.93 14.20 -4.12
C GLY A 200 -9.36 15.27 -5.04
N ILE A 201 -8.03 15.44 -5.09
CA ILE A 201 -7.39 16.50 -5.89
C ILE A 201 -7.67 16.36 -7.40
N LEU A 202 -7.63 15.14 -7.95
CA LEU A 202 -7.89 14.90 -9.38
C LEU A 202 -9.36 15.13 -9.71
N SER A 203 -10.26 14.75 -8.80
CA SER A 203 -11.67 15.08 -8.88
C SER A 203 -11.93 16.59 -8.94
N LEU A 204 -11.21 17.38 -8.15
CA LEU A 204 -11.30 18.85 -8.20
C LEU A 204 -10.76 19.41 -9.53
N PHE A 205 -9.69 18.84 -10.08
CA PHE A 205 -9.20 19.23 -11.41
C PHE A 205 -10.23 18.91 -12.51
N ALA A 206 -10.85 17.73 -12.48
CA ALA A 206 -11.91 17.38 -13.43
C ALA A 206 -13.11 18.35 -13.33
N ALA A 207 -13.53 18.70 -12.10
CA ALA A 207 -14.60 19.68 -11.89
C ALA A 207 -14.21 21.09 -12.40
N GLN A 208 -12.97 21.53 -12.17
CA GLN A 208 -12.44 22.79 -12.70
C GLN A 208 -12.43 22.83 -14.24
N ALA A 209 -12.13 21.70 -14.89
CA ALA A 209 -12.20 21.57 -16.34
C ALA A 209 -13.65 21.63 -16.87
N GLY A 210 -14.65 21.54 -15.99
CA GLY A 210 -16.05 21.70 -16.34
C GLY A 210 -16.80 20.38 -16.47
N ALA A 211 -16.31 19.30 -15.85
CA ALA A 211 -17.06 18.05 -15.73
C ALA A 211 -18.50 18.32 -15.27
N LYS A 212 -19.45 17.58 -15.86
CA LYS A 212 -20.86 17.56 -15.46
C LYS A 212 -20.98 16.97 -14.07
N HIS A 213 -20.31 15.83 -13.84
CA HIS A 213 -20.27 15.17 -12.55
C HIS A 213 -18.99 14.35 -12.39
N VAL A 214 -18.49 14.21 -11.16
CA VAL A 214 -17.33 13.39 -10.82
C VAL A 214 -17.69 12.43 -9.69
N TYR A 215 -17.48 11.14 -9.90
CA TYR A 215 -17.54 10.12 -8.86
C TYR A 215 -16.13 9.85 -8.33
N ALA A 216 -15.84 10.32 -7.12
CA ALA A 216 -14.57 10.13 -6.44
C ALA A 216 -14.62 8.86 -5.58
N VAL A 217 -14.02 7.78 -6.05
CA VAL A 217 -14.03 6.47 -5.36
C VAL A 217 -12.76 6.33 -4.52
N GLU A 218 -12.91 6.19 -3.21
CA GLU A 218 -11.80 6.05 -2.27
C GLU A 218 -12.10 4.98 -1.21
N ALA A 219 -11.22 3.99 -1.08
CA ALA A 219 -11.45 2.85 -0.20
C ALA A 219 -11.04 3.11 1.26
N SER A 220 -10.05 3.96 1.49
CA SER A 220 -9.52 4.27 2.81
C SER A 220 -10.36 5.29 3.57
N GLU A 221 -9.97 5.57 4.81
CA GLU A 221 -10.55 6.66 5.61
C GLU A 221 -10.27 8.06 5.02
N MET A 222 -9.40 8.17 4.01
CA MET A 222 -9.16 9.43 3.31
C MET A 222 -10.42 9.97 2.62
N ALA A 223 -11.40 9.13 2.34
CA ALA A 223 -12.70 9.54 1.81
C ALA A 223 -13.38 10.63 2.66
N GLU A 224 -13.24 10.60 4.00
CA GLU A 224 -13.80 11.64 4.87
C GLU A 224 -13.06 12.98 4.72
N HIS A 225 -11.74 12.93 4.55
CA HIS A 225 -10.94 14.12 4.28
C HIS A 225 -11.23 14.70 2.88
N ALA A 226 -11.41 13.84 1.88
CA ALA A 226 -11.82 14.25 0.54
C ALA A 226 -13.16 15.00 0.57
N ARG A 227 -14.17 14.47 1.29
CA ARG A 227 -15.46 15.16 1.47
C ARG A 227 -15.29 16.54 2.08
N ARG A 228 -14.44 16.67 3.11
CA ARG A 228 -14.17 17.97 3.75
C ARG A 228 -13.48 18.95 2.79
N LEU A 229 -12.48 18.50 2.03
CA LEU A 229 -11.78 19.34 1.07
C LEU A 229 -12.71 19.81 -0.05
N ILE A 230 -13.52 18.90 -0.58
CA ILE A 230 -14.51 19.16 -1.64
C ILE A 230 -15.57 20.14 -1.13
N ALA A 231 -16.11 19.94 0.07
CA ALA A 231 -17.08 20.85 0.68
C ALA A 231 -16.51 22.26 0.91
N GLY A 232 -15.21 22.37 1.25
CA GLY A 232 -14.51 23.64 1.36
C GLY A 232 -14.38 24.39 0.02
N ASN A 233 -14.53 23.69 -1.11
CA ASN A 233 -14.50 24.22 -2.47
C ASN A 233 -15.90 24.15 -3.11
N TRP A 234 -16.91 24.68 -2.41
CA TRP A 234 -18.33 24.51 -2.70
C TRP A 234 -18.75 24.73 -4.17
N TYR A 235 -18.15 25.71 -4.86
CA TYR A 235 -18.46 26.04 -6.27
C TYR A 235 -18.09 24.90 -7.26
N LEU A 236 -17.19 24.00 -6.86
CA LEU A 236 -16.87 22.76 -7.57
C LEU A 236 -17.56 21.55 -6.95
N GLY A 237 -17.69 21.56 -5.62
CA GLY A 237 -18.11 20.40 -4.84
C GLY A 237 -19.53 19.92 -5.12
N GLU A 238 -20.44 20.79 -5.58
CA GLU A 238 -21.79 20.38 -6.02
C GLU A 238 -21.77 19.34 -7.16
N ARG A 239 -20.65 19.24 -7.89
CA ARG A 239 -20.49 18.30 -9.01
C ARG A 239 -19.74 17.03 -8.62
N ILE A 240 -19.32 16.87 -7.37
CA ILE A 240 -18.44 15.77 -6.95
C ILE A 240 -19.13 14.94 -5.87
N THR A 241 -19.30 13.64 -6.12
CA THR A 241 -19.80 12.68 -5.14
C THR A 241 -18.66 11.78 -4.67
N VAL A 242 -18.37 11.77 -3.36
CA VAL A 242 -17.36 10.88 -2.77
C VAL A 242 -18.00 9.56 -2.32
N ILE A 243 -17.56 8.47 -2.95
CA ILE A 243 -18.01 7.11 -2.68
C ILE A 243 -16.91 6.38 -1.92
N LYS A 244 -17.19 6.01 -0.66
CA LYS A 244 -16.26 5.24 0.15
C LYS A 244 -16.43 3.76 -0.15
N GLY A 245 -15.38 3.11 -0.65
CA GLY A 245 -15.38 1.68 -0.95
C GLY A 245 -14.34 1.27 -1.99
N LYS A 246 -14.12 -0.04 -2.14
CA LYS A 246 -13.24 -0.58 -3.18
C LYS A 246 -13.94 -0.54 -4.53
N VAL A 247 -13.18 -0.26 -5.60
CA VAL A 247 -13.75 -0.13 -6.95
C VAL A 247 -14.31 -1.45 -7.47
N GLU A 248 -13.93 -2.58 -6.89
CA GLU A 248 -14.42 -3.94 -7.13
C GLU A 248 -15.79 -4.22 -6.47
N GLU A 249 -16.22 -3.39 -5.52
CA GLU A 249 -17.38 -3.65 -4.64
C GLU A 249 -18.49 -2.61 -4.80
N ILE A 250 -18.15 -1.39 -5.20
CA ILE A 250 -19.11 -0.30 -5.38
C ILE A 250 -19.90 -0.42 -6.69
N GLU A 251 -21.01 0.30 -6.79
CA GLU A 251 -21.79 0.49 -8.01
C GLU A 251 -21.93 1.98 -8.31
N LEU A 252 -21.95 2.33 -9.60
CA LEU A 252 -22.15 3.71 -10.07
C LEU A 252 -23.47 3.82 -10.84
N PRO A 253 -24.19 4.96 -10.74
CA PRO A 253 -25.51 5.11 -11.33
C PRO A 253 -25.47 5.28 -12.87
N GLU A 254 -24.34 5.68 -13.43
CA GLU A 254 -24.13 5.82 -14.87
C GLU A 254 -22.68 5.49 -15.26
N LYS A 255 -22.45 5.18 -16.54
CA LYS A 255 -21.10 5.00 -17.10
C LYS A 255 -20.41 6.36 -17.25
N ALA A 256 -19.09 6.38 -17.11
CA ALA A 256 -18.26 7.56 -17.26
C ALA A 256 -17.76 7.73 -18.70
N ASP A 257 -17.57 8.98 -19.11
CA ASP A 257 -16.86 9.32 -20.35
C ASP A 257 -15.34 9.34 -20.13
N ILE A 258 -14.90 9.64 -18.91
CA ILE A 258 -13.48 9.66 -18.53
C ILE A 258 -13.28 8.89 -17.24
N LEU A 259 -12.23 8.07 -17.22
CA LEU A 259 -11.73 7.44 -16.02
C LEU A 259 -10.31 7.95 -15.75
N ILE A 260 -10.17 8.69 -14.65
CA ILE A 260 -8.91 9.27 -14.19
C ILE A 260 -8.43 8.53 -12.93
N SER A 261 -7.13 8.33 -12.80
CA SER A 261 -6.53 7.77 -11.59
C SER A 261 -5.03 8.08 -11.56
N GLU A 262 -4.43 7.89 -10.39
CA GLU A 262 -3.00 7.75 -10.22
C GLU A 262 -2.73 6.33 -9.65
N PRO A 263 -2.64 5.31 -10.52
CA PRO A 263 -2.46 3.92 -10.10
C PRO A 263 -1.00 3.45 -10.10
N MET A 264 -0.03 4.36 -10.25
CA MET A 264 1.37 3.99 -10.49
C MET A 264 2.14 3.80 -9.19
N GLY A 265 2.66 2.60 -8.97
CA GLY A 265 3.66 2.34 -7.93
C GLY A 265 5.09 2.43 -8.48
N THR A 266 6.08 2.12 -7.63
CA THR A 266 7.46 1.85 -8.06
C THR A 266 7.48 0.86 -9.24
N LEU A 267 8.31 1.12 -10.24
CA LEU A 267 8.34 0.34 -11.50
C LEU A 267 6.98 0.29 -12.21
N LEU A 268 6.13 1.31 -12.06
CA LEU A 268 4.76 1.39 -12.58
C LEU A 268 3.75 0.43 -11.94
N VAL A 269 4.16 -0.80 -11.64
CA VAL A 269 3.26 -1.91 -11.30
C VAL A 269 3.17 -2.23 -9.81
N ASN A 270 4.11 -1.76 -8.97
CA ASN A 270 4.08 -2.04 -7.53
C ASN A 270 2.75 -1.58 -6.91
N GLU A 271 2.36 -2.19 -5.79
CA GLU A 271 1.06 -1.98 -5.12
C GLU A 271 -0.14 -2.59 -5.86
N ARG A 272 0.05 -3.05 -7.10
CA ARG A 272 -0.94 -3.74 -7.93
C ARG A 272 -2.22 -2.93 -8.18
N MET A 273 -2.16 -1.60 -8.04
CA MET A 273 -3.32 -0.71 -8.23
C MET A 273 -3.78 -0.62 -9.69
N LEU A 274 -2.90 -0.93 -10.66
CA LEU A 274 -3.27 -1.04 -12.08
C LEU A 274 -4.39 -2.07 -12.32
N GLU A 275 -4.47 -3.13 -11.50
CA GLU A 275 -5.55 -4.11 -11.60
C GLU A 275 -6.90 -3.47 -11.29
N SER A 276 -6.99 -2.73 -10.18
CA SER A 276 -8.20 -1.96 -9.82
C SER A 276 -8.53 -0.91 -10.88
N TYR A 277 -7.53 -0.28 -11.50
CA TYR A 277 -7.71 0.68 -12.59
C TYR A 277 -8.33 0.05 -13.84
N VAL A 278 -7.86 -1.14 -14.23
CA VAL A 278 -8.38 -1.92 -15.36
C VAL A 278 -9.78 -2.47 -15.06
N ILE A 279 -10.03 -2.95 -13.84
CA ILE A 279 -11.38 -3.36 -13.42
C ILE A 279 -12.35 -2.18 -13.50
N ALA A 280 -11.93 -1.00 -13.06
CA ALA A 280 -12.76 0.20 -13.13
C ALA A 280 -13.07 0.61 -14.57
N ARG A 281 -12.12 0.46 -15.52
CA ARG A 281 -12.37 0.65 -16.96
C ARG A 281 -13.51 -0.27 -17.41
N ASP A 282 -13.38 -1.56 -17.16
CA ASP A 282 -14.35 -2.55 -17.64
C ASP A 282 -15.74 -2.34 -17.02
N ARG A 283 -15.79 -1.97 -15.73
CA ARG A 283 -17.03 -1.76 -14.99
C ARG A 283 -17.69 -0.42 -15.26
N PHE A 284 -16.93 0.66 -15.39
CA PHE A 284 -17.49 2.02 -15.30
C PHE A 284 -17.22 2.91 -16.50
N LEU A 285 -16.28 2.58 -17.39
CA LEU A 285 -16.03 3.39 -18.58
C LEU A 285 -17.04 3.04 -19.70
N ALA A 286 -17.51 4.06 -20.42
CA ALA A 286 -18.27 3.89 -21.66
C ALA A 286 -17.36 3.37 -22.79
N ALA A 287 -17.93 2.79 -23.85
CA ALA A 287 -17.16 2.19 -24.95
C ALA A 287 -16.22 3.20 -25.65
N GLU A 288 -16.65 4.45 -25.80
CA GLU A 288 -15.86 5.56 -26.38
C GLU A 288 -15.19 6.42 -25.30
N GLY A 289 -15.15 5.93 -24.06
CA GLY A 289 -14.59 6.66 -22.94
C GLY A 289 -13.06 6.70 -22.98
N LYS A 290 -12.47 7.69 -22.31
CA LYS A 290 -11.02 7.88 -22.24
C LYS A 290 -10.46 7.53 -20.86
N MET A 291 -9.21 7.06 -20.87
CA MET A 291 -8.45 6.79 -19.66
C MET A 291 -7.34 7.82 -19.49
N PHE A 292 -7.21 8.35 -18.28
CA PHE A 292 -6.17 9.30 -17.89
C PHE A 292 -5.43 8.74 -16.66
N PRO A 293 -4.23 8.13 -16.82
CA PRO A 293 -3.48 7.90 -18.07
C PRO A 293 -4.04 6.77 -18.95
N ALA A 294 -3.72 6.78 -20.24
CA ALA A 294 -4.15 5.79 -21.23
C ALA A 294 -3.15 4.63 -21.42
N ALA A 295 -1.87 4.87 -21.19
CA ALA A 295 -0.83 3.85 -21.31
C ALA A 295 0.35 4.17 -20.39
N GLY A 296 1.08 3.13 -19.99
CA GLY A 296 2.36 3.22 -19.31
C GLY A 296 3.48 2.59 -20.13
N ARG A 297 4.70 3.10 -19.94
CA ARG A 297 5.93 2.53 -20.49
C ARG A 297 6.87 2.22 -19.35
N ILE A 298 7.25 0.95 -19.20
CA ILE A 298 8.39 0.59 -18.35
C ILE A 298 9.62 0.70 -19.23
N HIS A 299 10.56 1.57 -18.88
CA HIS A 299 11.85 1.71 -19.55
C HIS A 299 12.91 0.93 -18.79
N MET A 300 13.84 0.31 -19.52
CA MET A 300 14.93 -0.47 -18.94
C MET A 300 16.23 -0.19 -19.68
N ALA A 301 17.34 -0.12 -18.96
CA ALA A 301 18.68 -0.03 -19.52
C ALA A 301 19.73 -0.66 -18.58
N PRO A 302 20.74 -1.38 -19.10
CA PRO A 302 21.86 -1.83 -18.29
C PRO A 302 22.66 -0.63 -17.75
N PHE A 303 23.14 -0.70 -16.52
CA PHE A 303 23.94 0.36 -15.91
C PHE A 303 25.27 -0.15 -15.34
N SER A 304 26.21 0.78 -15.16
CA SER A 304 27.52 0.55 -14.57
C SER A 304 27.72 1.51 -13.39
N ASP A 305 27.53 1.04 -12.16
CA ASP A 305 27.77 1.80 -10.94
C ASP A 305 28.56 0.95 -9.93
N GLU A 306 29.89 1.12 -9.94
CA GLU A 306 30.80 0.42 -9.03
C GLU A 306 30.54 0.78 -7.56
N TYR A 307 30.22 2.04 -7.30
CA TYR A 307 30.01 2.53 -5.94
C TYR A 307 28.80 1.86 -5.30
N LEU A 308 27.67 1.80 -6.03
CA LEU A 308 26.48 1.09 -5.54
C LEU A 308 26.78 -0.40 -5.33
N PHE A 309 27.45 -1.04 -6.29
CA PHE A 309 27.77 -2.47 -6.20
C PHE A 309 28.60 -2.78 -4.94
N VAL A 310 29.66 -2.01 -4.69
CA VAL A 310 30.51 -2.16 -3.50
C VAL A 310 29.74 -1.80 -2.23
N GLU A 311 28.88 -0.77 -2.25
CA GLU A 311 28.04 -0.40 -1.10
C GLU A 311 27.15 -1.56 -0.64
N ILE A 312 26.48 -2.24 -1.57
CA ILE A 312 25.64 -3.41 -1.27
C ILE A 312 26.48 -4.57 -0.74
N ALA A 313 27.63 -4.87 -1.38
CA ALA A 313 28.55 -5.90 -0.89
C ALA A 313 29.03 -5.61 0.53
N ASN A 314 29.35 -4.35 0.84
CA ASN A 314 29.88 -3.93 2.13
C ASN A 314 28.88 -4.13 3.28
N LYS A 315 27.57 -4.05 3.03
CA LYS A 315 26.55 -4.35 4.05
C LYS A 315 26.69 -5.77 4.62
N ALA A 316 27.10 -6.72 3.79
CA ALA A 316 27.29 -8.11 4.21
C ALA A 316 28.57 -8.33 5.03
N LEU A 317 29.56 -7.44 4.93
CA LEU A 317 30.86 -7.60 5.61
C LEU A 317 30.75 -7.62 7.14
N PHE A 318 29.70 -7.02 7.71
CA PHE A 318 29.39 -7.16 9.15
C PHE A 318 29.36 -8.63 9.58
N TRP A 319 28.85 -9.52 8.74
CA TRP A 319 28.74 -10.95 9.04
C TRP A 319 30.05 -11.72 8.90
N GLN A 320 31.12 -11.11 8.38
CA GLN A 320 32.44 -11.76 8.29
C GLN A 320 33.23 -11.75 9.59
N GLN A 321 32.66 -11.23 10.68
CA GLN A 321 33.32 -11.16 11.98
C GLN A 321 33.46 -12.55 12.62
N GLY A 322 34.71 -13.01 12.77
CA GLY A 322 35.03 -14.30 13.41
C GLY A 322 34.87 -14.32 14.93
N SER A 323 34.75 -13.16 15.58
CA SER A 323 34.55 -13.04 17.04
C SER A 323 33.82 -11.73 17.39
N TYR A 324 32.50 -11.71 17.19
CA TYR A 324 31.60 -10.64 17.64
C TYR A 324 31.14 -10.95 19.07
N TYR A 325 31.73 -10.28 20.06
CA TYR A 325 31.53 -10.59 21.49
C TYR A 325 31.73 -12.08 21.82
N GLY A 326 32.70 -12.73 21.18
CA GLY A 326 32.99 -14.16 21.36
C GLY A 326 32.11 -15.10 20.51
N VAL A 327 31.27 -14.58 19.62
CA VAL A 327 30.41 -15.35 18.70
C VAL A 327 30.92 -15.21 17.27
N ASN A 328 31.09 -16.32 16.56
CA ASN A 328 31.44 -16.31 15.14
C ASN A 328 30.19 -16.08 14.26
N LEU A 329 30.15 -14.95 13.54
CA LEU A 329 29.02 -14.58 12.67
C LEU A 329 29.14 -15.12 11.24
N THR A 330 30.33 -15.57 10.83
CA THR A 330 30.63 -16.00 9.45
C THR A 330 29.69 -17.04 8.85
N PRO A 331 29.06 -17.96 9.61
CA PRO A 331 28.10 -18.91 9.03
C PRO A 331 26.88 -18.25 8.37
N LEU A 332 26.57 -16.99 8.68
CA LEU A 332 25.44 -16.24 8.11
C LEU A 332 25.85 -15.29 6.97
N TYR A 333 27.14 -15.18 6.65
CA TYR A 333 27.63 -14.24 5.64
C TYR A 333 27.00 -14.44 4.27
N GLU A 334 26.96 -15.68 3.76
CA GLU A 334 26.43 -15.96 2.42
C GLU A 334 24.94 -15.60 2.33
N SER A 335 24.15 -15.95 3.34
CA SER A 335 22.73 -15.59 3.40
C SER A 335 22.52 -14.08 3.43
N ALA A 336 23.33 -13.34 4.19
CA ALA A 336 23.28 -11.88 4.23
C ALA A 336 23.73 -11.25 2.91
N PHE A 337 24.77 -11.79 2.27
CA PHE A 337 25.24 -11.35 0.97
C PHE A 337 24.13 -11.48 -0.08
N GLN A 338 23.55 -12.68 -0.23
CA GLN A 338 22.44 -12.89 -1.17
C GLN A 338 21.22 -12.02 -0.82
N GLY A 339 20.87 -11.91 0.46
CA GLY A 339 19.74 -11.08 0.91
C GLY A 339 19.89 -9.60 0.53
N ASN A 340 21.10 -9.03 0.66
CA ASN A 340 21.37 -7.65 0.25
C ASN A 340 21.21 -7.44 -1.27
N TYR A 341 21.63 -8.41 -2.09
CA TYR A 341 21.45 -8.35 -3.55
C TYR A 341 20.04 -8.71 -4.02
N SER A 342 19.18 -9.25 -3.15
CA SER A 342 17.76 -9.49 -3.44
C SER A 342 16.87 -8.27 -3.22
N GLN A 343 17.41 -7.15 -2.73
CA GLN A 343 16.67 -5.91 -2.58
C GLN A 343 16.91 -5.02 -3.81
N PRO A 344 15.86 -4.66 -4.56
CA PRO A 344 16.01 -3.66 -5.60
C PRO A 344 16.19 -2.28 -4.96
N VAL A 345 17.01 -1.43 -5.56
CA VAL A 345 17.37 -0.11 -5.02
C VAL A 345 16.49 0.96 -5.63
N VAL A 346 15.91 1.83 -4.81
CA VAL A 346 15.14 2.99 -5.26
C VAL A 346 15.90 4.26 -4.94
N ASP A 347 16.38 4.95 -5.97
CA ASP A 347 17.02 6.26 -5.88
C ASP A 347 17.08 7.00 -7.22
N ALA A 348 17.50 8.27 -7.16
CA ALA A 348 17.86 9.04 -8.35
C ALA A 348 19.32 8.78 -8.70
N PHE A 349 19.61 8.61 -10.00
CA PHE A 349 20.97 8.40 -10.47
C PHE A 349 21.28 9.19 -11.74
N ASP A 350 22.56 9.39 -12.01
CA ASP A 350 23.02 10.11 -13.20
C ASP A 350 22.82 9.25 -14.46
N PRO A 351 22.12 9.73 -15.50
CA PRO A 351 21.87 8.95 -16.72
C PRO A 351 23.17 8.55 -17.47
N ARG A 352 24.31 9.18 -17.18
CA ARG A 352 25.63 8.77 -17.71
C ARG A 352 26.09 7.39 -17.22
N LEU A 353 25.48 6.86 -16.17
CA LEU A 353 25.75 5.50 -15.68
C LEU A 353 25.12 4.41 -16.58
N LEU A 354 24.24 4.79 -17.52
CA LEU A 354 23.63 3.85 -18.45
C LEU A 354 24.65 3.39 -19.50
N VAL A 355 24.68 2.08 -19.73
CA VAL A 355 25.64 1.41 -20.64
C VAL A 355 25.10 1.30 -22.06
N ALA A 356 23.78 1.39 -22.24
CA ALA A 356 23.11 1.32 -23.53
C ALA A 356 21.91 2.27 -23.57
N SER A 357 21.43 2.59 -24.78
CA SER A 357 20.13 3.26 -24.95
C SER A 357 19.00 2.42 -24.33
N PRO A 358 18.03 3.04 -23.67
CA PRO A 358 16.93 2.32 -23.05
C PRO A 358 16.01 1.69 -24.10
N MET A 359 15.49 0.52 -23.75
CA MET A 359 14.29 -0.03 -24.40
C MET A 359 13.08 0.21 -23.50
N PHE A 360 11.87 -0.01 -24.01
CA PHE A 360 10.66 0.08 -23.19
C PHE A 360 9.65 -1.03 -23.52
N HIS A 361 8.84 -1.39 -22.53
CA HIS A 361 7.67 -2.25 -22.65
C HIS A 361 6.41 -1.41 -22.40
N VAL A 362 5.40 -1.55 -23.26
CA VAL A 362 4.17 -0.76 -23.20
C VAL A 362 3.06 -1.56 -22.55
N ILE A 363 2.40 -0.98 -21.55
CA ILE A 363 1.14 -1.47 -21.00
C ILE A 363 0.05 -0.49 -21.45
N ASP A 364 -0.78 -0.92 -22.40
CA ASP A 364 -1.91 -0.13 -22.90
C ASP A 364 -3.12 -0.33 -21.96
N PHE A 365 -3.36 0.63 -21.07
CA PHE A 365 -4.42 0.54 -20.06
C PHE A 365 -5.82 0.48 -20.69
N THR A 366 -5.98 0.88 -21.95
CA THR A 366 -7.26 0.79 -22.67
C THR A 366 -7.58 -0.62 -23.16
N LYS A 367 -6.58 -1.52 -23.21
CA LYS A 367 -6.73 -2.86 -23.81
C LYS A 367 -6.29 -4.01 -22.90
N VAL A 368 -5.32 -3.77 -22.02
CA VAL A 368 -4.75 -4.81 -21.16
C VAL A 368 -5.84 -5.44 -20.28
N LYS A 369 -5.78 -6.75 -20.10
CA LYS A 369 -6.67 -7.43 -19.17
C LYS A 369 -6.05 -7.46 -17.78
N GLU A 370 -6.90 -7.61 -16.77
CA GLU A 370 -6.47 -7.76 -15.38
C GLU A 370 -5.46 -8.92 -15.24
N GLU A 371 -5.71 -10.03 -15.92
CA GLU A 371 -4.88 -11.24 -15.84
C GLU A 371 -3.50 -11.07 -16.49
N ASP A 372 -3.38 -10.18 -17.48
CA ASP A 372 -2.11 -9.87 -18.14
C ASP A 372 -1.13 -9.15 -17.19
N LEU A 373 -1.62 -8.62 -16.06
CA LEU A 373 -0.81 -7.97 -15.03
C LEU A 373 -0.27 -8.96 -14.00
N TYR A 374 -0.74 -10.21 -13.96
CA TYR A 374 -0.28 -11.18 -12.96
C TYR A 374 1.13 -11.69 -13.26
N GLU A 375 1.50 -11.77 -14.53
CA GLU A 375 2.79 -12.23 -15.01
C GLU A 375 3.19 -11.37 -16.21
N ILE A 376 4.26 -10.60 -16.05
CA ILE A 376 4.77 -9.71 -17.09
C ILE A 376 6.17 -10.18 -17.48
N ASP A 377 6.28 -10.70 -18.69
CA ASP A 377 7.54 -11.22 -19.23
C ASP A 377 8.08 -10.33 -20.35
N ILE A 378 9.28 -9.77 -20.14
CA ILE A 378 9.89 -8.79 -21.03
C ILE A 378 11.25 -9.33 -21.51
N PRO A 379 11.38 -9.75 -22.79
CA PRO A 379 12.67 -10.09 -23.36
C PRO A 379 13.53 -8.84 -23.51
N LEU A 380 14.78 -8.93 -23.07
CA LEU A 380 15.73 -7.82 -23.04
C LEU A 380 16.73 -7.93 -24.18
N LYS A 381 16.99 -6.82 -24.86
CA LYS A 381 18.06 -6.70 -25.86
C LYS A 381 18.63 -5.29 -25.91
N PHE A 382 19.92 -5.18 -25.69
CA PHE A 382 20.68 -3.94 -25.70
C PHE A 382 21.97 -4.09 -26.49
N ILE A 383 22.50 -2.96 -26.97
CA ILE A 383 23.84 -2.87 -27.55
C ILE A 383 24.65 -1.96 -26.63
N ALA A 384 25.72 -2.48 -26.05
CA ALA A 384 26.59 -1.71 -25.16
C ALA A 384 27.25 -0.57 -25.95
N ALA A 385 27.08 0.67 -25.49
CA ALA A 385 27.70 1.85 -26.11
C ALA A 385 29.17 2.01 -25.69
N VAL A 386 29.54 1.45 -24.53
CA VAL A 386 30.87 1.56 -23.93
C VAL A 386 31.36 0.20 -23.41
N GLY A 387 32.68 0.01 -23.40
CA GLY A 387 33.28 -1.13 -22.72
C GLY A 387 33.32 -0.89 -21.21
N THR A 388 32.66 -1.73 -20.42
CA THR A 388 32.55 -1.55 -18.97
C THR A 388 32.07 -2.83 -18.28
N ARG A 389 31.93 -2.76 -16.95
CA ARG A 389 31.29 -3.77 -16.12
C ARG A 389 29.82 -3.39 -15.87
N VAL A 390 28.90 -4.20 -16.37
CA VAL A 390 27.46 -4.05 -16.18
C VAL A 390 27.09 -4.61 -14.82
N HIS A 391 26.59 -3.74 -13.94
CA HIS A 391 26.24 -4.07 -12.56
C HIS A 391 24.78 -4.49 -12.39
N GLY A 392 23.92 -4.24 -13.39
CA GLY A 392 22.51 -4.59 -13.29
C GLY A 392 21.64 -3.90 -14.34
N LEU A 393 20.34 -3.89 -14.06
CA LEU A 393 19.32 -3.23 -14.88
C LEU A 393 18.69 -2.07 -14.12
N ALA A 394 18.68 -0.89 -14.73
CA ALA A 394 17.96 0.27 -14.23
C ALA A 394 16.62 0.36 -14.95
N CYS A 395 15.58 0.70 -14.19
CA CYS A 395 14.21 0.77 -14.68
C CYS A 395 13.52 2.04 -14.18
N TRP A 396 12.66 2.61 -15.02
CA TRP A 396 11.80 3.75 -14.71
C TRP A 396 10.54 3.64 -15.55
N PHE A 397 9.61 4.59 -15.41
CA PHE A 397 8.40 4.59 -16.21
C PHE A 397 7.95 5.96 -16.69
N ASP A 398 7.21 5.94 -17.78
CA ASP A 398 6.45 7.08 -18.28
C ASP A 398 4.97 6.69 -18.37
N VAL A 399 4.06 7.65 -18.20
CA VAL A 399 2.62 7.45 -18.49
C VAL A 399 2.11 8.51 -19.45
N LEU A 400 1.25 8.09 -20.37
CA LEU A 400 0.66 8.92 -21.41
C LEU A 400 -0.78 9.30 -21.04
N PHE A 401 -1.06 10.59 -21.00
CA PHE A 401 -2.41 11.15 -21.06
C PHE A 401 -2.74 11.46 -22.53
N ASN A 402 -3.49 10.57 -23.18
CA ASN A 402 -3.80 10.66 -24.60
C ASN A 402 -5.06 11.51 -24.86
N GLY A 403 -4.98 12.79 -24.52
CA GLY A 403 -6.08 13.74 -24.69
C GLY A 403 -6.35 14.12 -26.16
N SER A 404 -7.54 14.64 -26.44
CA SER A 404 -7.96 15.03 -27.81
C SER A 404 -7.19 16.23 -28.34
N THR A 405 -6.80 17.14 -27.45
CA THR A 405 -6.15 18.40 -27.82
C THR A 405 -4.64 18.25 -27.79
N VAL A 406 -4.09 17.70 -26.70
CA VAL A 406 -2.66 17.52 -26.49
C VAL A 406 -2.36 16.19 -25.78
N GLN A 407 -1.35 15.49 -26.29
CA GLN A 407 -0.76 14.34 -25.59
C GLN A 407 0.24 14.83 -24.53
N ARG A 408 0.07 14.37 -23.29
CA ARG A 408 0.98 14.68 -22.18
C ARG A 408 1.64 13.43 -21.62
N TRP A 409 2.93 13.55 -21.31
CA TRP A 409 3.71 12.49 -20.67
C TRP A 409 4.13 12.94 -19.28
N LEU A 410 3.88 12.10 -18.29
CA LEU A 410 4.56 12.15 -17.01
C LEU A 410 5.71 11.15 -17.09
N THR A 411 6.94 11.61 -16.86
CA THR A 411 8.15 10.78 -16.93
C THR A 411 8.84 10.71 -15.58
N THR A 412 9.39 9.55 -15.26
CA THR A 412 10.27 9.32 -14.10
C THR A 412 11.71 9.01 -14.54
N ALA A 413 12.07 9.35 -15.79
CA ALA A 413 13.37 9.05 -16.36
C ALA A 413 14.54 9.69 -15.57
N PRO A 414 15.70 9.02 -15.50
CA PRO A 414 16.89 9.62 -14.91
C PRO A 414 17.31 10.86 -15.70
N GLY A 415 17.66 11.94 -15.00
CA GLY A 415 17.98 13.24 -15.58
C GLY A 415 16.78 14.16 -15.86
N ALA A 416 15.55 13.65 -15.78
CA ALA A 416 14.36 14.51 -15.67
C ALA A 416 14.23 15.04 -14.23
N PRO A 417 13.40 16.07 -13.98
CA PRO A 417 13.08 16.50 -12.63
C PRO A 417 12.59 15.33 -11.76
N THR A 418 13.24 15.12 -10.61
CA THR A 418 12.97 13.97 -9.74
C THR A 418 11.54 13.97 -9.22
N THR A 419 10.89 12.82 -9.30
CA THR A 419 9.60 12.53 -8.69
C THR A 419 9.80 11.67 -7.44
N HIS A 420 8.77 11.52 -6.60
CA HIS A 420 8.84 10.67 -5.41
C HIS A 420 9.01 9.17 -5.71
N TRP A 421 8.74 8.73 -6.95
CA TRP A 421 8.98 7.36 -7.39
C TRP A 421 10.46 7.04 -7.63
N TYR A 422 11.29 8.07 -7.86
CA TYR A 422 12.68 7.92 -8.26
C TYR A 422 12.82 6.94 -9.45
N GLN A 423 13.92 6.17 -9.50
CA GLN A 423 14.12 5.05 -10.41
C GLN A 423 14.42 3.78 -9.61
N LEU A 424 14.23 2.62 -10.23
CA LEU A 424 14.56 1.31 -9.65
C LEU A 424 15.86 0.78 -10.27
N ARG A 425 16.74 0.19 -9.47
CA ARG A 425 17.95 -0.49 -9.93
C ARG A 425 18.03 -1.90 -9.34
N CYS A 426 18.00 -2.90 -10.20
CA CYS A 426 18.23 -4.30 -9.86
C CYS A 426 19.72 -4.62 -10.01
N VAL A 427 20.45 -4.68 -8.90
CA VAL A 427 21.90 -4.95 -8.88
C VAL A 427 22.13 -6.46 -8.88
N LEU A 428 22.93 -6.94 -9.82
CA LEU A 428 23.28 -8.36 -9.91
C LEU A 428 24.53 -8.65 -9.07
N SER A 429 24.53 -9.76 -8.34
CA SER A 429 25.66 -10.18 -7.49
C SER A 429 26.91 -10.56 -8.28
N GLN A 430 26.74 -10.93 -9.56
CA GLN A 430 27.82 -11.18 -10.51
C GLN A 430 27.73 -10.20 -11.68
N PRO A 431 28.57 -9.17 -11.74
CA PRO A 431 28.58 -8.22 -12.86
C PRO A 431 29.03 -8.88 -14.18
N LEU A 432 28.57 -8.35 -15.31
CA LEU A 432 28.95 -8.80 -16.65
C LEU A 432 29.99 -7.87 -17.26
N TYR A 433 30.98 -8.41 -17.96
CA TYR A 433 31.94 -7.59 -18.70
C TYR A 433 31.55 -7.50 -20.18
N VAL A 434 31.43 -6.28 -20.69
CA VAL A 434 31.03 -6.00 -22.08
C VAL A 434 32.02 -5.07 -22.76
N MET A 435 32.16 -5.23 -24.07
CA MET A 435 32.84 -4.28 -24.96
C MET A 435 31.81 -3.38 -25.67
N ALA A 436 32.26 -2.22 -26.14
CA ALA A 436 31.43 -1.38 -27.00
C ALA A 436 31.01 -2.13 -28.27
N GLY A 437 29.74 -2.00 -28.66
CA GLY A 437 29.12 -2.70 -29.79
C GLY A 437 28.63 -4.12 -29.48
N GLN A 438 28.78 -4.59 -28.24
CA GLN A 438 28.41 -5.95 -27.86
C GLN A 438 26.93 -6.07 -27.48
N ASP A 439 26.29 -7.17 -27.89
CA ASP A 439 24.93 -7.49 -27.50
C ASP A 439 24.85 -7.90 -26.01
N ILE A 440 23.88 -7.34 -25.31
CA ILE A 440 23.42 -7.80 -23.99
C ILE A 440 21.98 -8.26 -24.16
N THR A 441 21.71 -9.53 -23.91
CA THR A 441 20.37 -10.13 -24.03
C THR A 441 19.90 -10.63 -22.67
N GLY A 442 18.61 -10.80 -22.47
CA GLY A 442 18.13 -11.26 -21.18
C GLY A 442 16.62 -11.34 -21.09
N GLN A 443 16.14 -11.39 -19.86
CA GLN A 443 14.72 -11.45 -19.53
C GLN A 443 14.48 -10.72 -18.21
N LEU A 444 13.47 -9.85 -18.19
CA LEU A 444 12.88 -9.28 -16.99
C LEU A 444 11.49 -9.89 -16.83
N HIS A 445 11.35 -10.80 -15.88
CA HIS A 445 10.11 -11.52 -15.64
C HIS A 445 9.57 -11.16 -14.25
N MET A 446 8.36 -10.61 -14.19
CA MET A 446 7.72 -10.13 -12.97
C MET A 446 6.46 -10.94 -12.67
N ILE A 447 6.40 -11.52 -11.47
CA ILE A 447 5.28 -12.37 -11.03
C ILE A 447 4.61 -11.72 -9.83
N ALA A 448 3.31 -11.42 -9.95
CA ALA A 448 2.52 -10.82 -8.90
C ALA A 448 2.33 -11.80 -7.73
N HIS A 449 2.32 -11.28 -6.50
CA HIS A 449 2.00 -12.05 -5.30
C HIS A 449 1.01 -11.33 -4.38
N ASN A 450 0.52 -12.06 -3.38
CA ASN A 450 -0.57 -11.66 -2.50
C ASN A 450 -0.23 -10.51 -1.52
N ALA A 451 1.04 -10.15 -1.39
CA ALA A 451 1.49 -9.00 -0.60
C ALA A 451 1.40 -7.66 -1.38
N GLN A 452 0.54 -7.58 -2.40
CA GLN A 452 0.36 -6.39 -3.26
C GLN A 452 1.65 -5.94 -3.95
N SER A 453 2.43 -6.88 -4.49
CA SER A 453 3.71 -6.57 -5.14
C SER A 453 4.10 -7.67 -6.14
N TYR A 454 5.32 -7.57 -6.68
CA TYR A 454 5.91 -8.48 -7.65
C TYR A 454 7.25 -9.04 -7.17
N THR A 455 7.44 -10.33 -7.42
CA THR A 455 8.78 -10.92 -7.47
C THR A 455 9.36 -10.69 -8.85
N ILE A 456 10.57 -10.12 -8.91
CA ILE A 456 11.30 -9.85 -10.15
C ILE A 456 12.38 -10.91 -10.33
N HIS A 457 12.34 -11.59 -11.47
CA HIS A 457 13.39 -12.48 -11.97
C HIS A 457 14.10 -11.79 -13.13
N LEU A 458 15.35 -11.40 -12.91
CA LEU A 458 16.20 -10.77 -13.92
C LEU A 458 17.27 -11.77 -14.36
N THR A 459 17.46 -11.88 -15.67
CA THR A 459 18.64 -12.52 -16.25
C THR A 459 19.23 -11.62 -17.31
N LEU A 460 20.54 -11.43 -17.28
CA LEU A 460 21.31 -10.77 -18.33
C LEU A 460 22.44 -11.69 -18.78
N SER A 461 22.68 -11.71 -20.09
CA SER A 461 23.66 -12.55 -20.74
C SER A 461 24.40 -11.80 -21.84
N THR A 462 25.68 -12.09 -22.00
CA THR A 462 26.50 -11.56 -23.08
C THR A 462 27.62 -12.54 -23.44
N LYS A 463 28.17 -12.46 -24.65
CA LYS A 463 29.27 -13.33 -25.07
C LYS A 463 30.55 -13.01 -24.28
N MET A 464 31.39 -14.00 -23.99
CA MET A 464 32.72 -13.72 -23.43
C MET A 464 33.64 -13.09 -24.47
N TRP A 465 34.52 -12.20 -24.00
CA TRP A 465 35.59 -11.58 -24.78
C TRP A 465 36.93 -11.75 -24.05
N GLY A 466 37.98 -12.22 -24.73
CA GLY A 466 39.34 -12.37 -24.15
C GLY A 466 40.11 -13.63 -24.56
N ALA A 467 41.38 -13.74 -24.13
CA ALA A 467 42.24 -14.90 -24.41
C ALA A 467 41.68 -16.16 -23.73
N GLY A 468 41.35 -17.19 -24.53
CA GLY A 468 40.64 -18.39 -24.10
C GLY A 468 39.16 -18.43 -24.51
N ALA A 469 38.60 -17.32 -25.01
CA ALA A 469 37.27 -17.27 -25.62
C ALA A 469 37.32 -17.70 -27.10
N GLU A 470 37.96 -18.84 -27.40
CA GLU A 470 37.97 -19.37 -28.76
C GLU A 470 36.51 -19.55 -29.24
N GLN A 471 36.12 -18.69 -30.19
CA GLN A 471 34.86 -18.69 -30.94
C GLN A 471 33.61 -18.06 -30.30
N GLY A 472 33.69 -17.22 -29.26
CA GLY A 472 32.52 -16.45 -28.80
C GLY A 472 31.30 -17.31 -28.41
N ARG A 473 31.54 -18.57 -28.01
CA ARG A 473 30.52 -19.57 -27.65
C ARG A 473 30.17 -19.59 -26.17
N ILE A 474 31.02 -19.03 -25.30
CA ILE A 474 30.79 -19.01 -23.85
C ILE A 474 30.02 -17.73 -23.49
N LEU A 475 28.87 -17.89 -22.85
CA LEU A 475 28.03 -16.79 -22.37
C LEU A 475 28.41 -16.48 -20.91
N GLN A 476 28.69 -15.21 -20.62
CA GLN A 476 28.57 -14.68 -19.26
C GLN A 476 27.08 -14.49 -19.00
N THR A 477 26.55 -15.13 -17.96
CA THR A 477 25.15 -14.98 -17.56
C THR A 477 25.11 -14.67 -16.09
N SER A 478 24.28 -13.70 -15.73
CA SER A 478 24.03 -13.31 -14.35
C SER A 478 22.54 -13.13 -14.15
N SER A 479 22.05 -13.66 -13.03
CA SER A 479 20.64 -13.67 -12.69
C SER A 479 20.42 -13.21 -11.25
N GLY A 480 19.29 -12.56 -11.00
CA GLY A 480 18.89 -12.09 -9.69
C GLY A 480 17.40 -12.30 -9.46
N LYS A 481 17.05 -12.58 -8.20
CA LYS A 481 15.67 -12.61 -7.73
C LYS A 481 15.49 -11.47 -6.73
N PHE A 482 14.55 -10.58 -7.02
CA PHE A 482 14.26 -9.41 -6.21
C PHE A 482 12.81 -9.41 -5.76
N ASP A 483 12.55 -8.84 -4.57
CA ASP A 483 11.19 -8.57 -4.11
C ASP A 483 10.93 -7.07 -4.18
N LEU A 484 9.93 -6.65 -4.96
CA LEU A 484 9.57 -5.25 -5.12
C LEU A 484 8.79 -4.69 -3.93
N LYS A 485 8.34 -5.54 -2.99
CA LYS A 485 7.57 -5.10 -1.82
C LYS A 485 8.41 -4.29 -0.85
N GLU A 486 9.66 -4.67 -0.65
CA GLU A 486 10.59 -4.06 0.31
C GLU A 486 11.88 -3.60 -0.37
N PRO A 487 11.80 -2.57 -1.24
CA PRO A 487 12.97 -2.03 -1.90
C PRO A 487 13.86 -1.29 -0.90
N TYR A 488 15.15 -1.23 -1.20
CA TYR A 488 16.10 -0.40 -0.47
C TYR A 488 16.02 1.04 -1.00
N TYR A 489 15.36 1.92 -0.25
CA TYR A 489 15.33 3.36 -0.54
C TYR A 489 16.68 3.99 -0.18
N ARG A 490 17.49 4.30 -1.20
CA ARG A 490 18.82 4.87 -1.05
C ARG A 490 18.74 6.39 -1.16
N MET A 491 18.41 7.04 -0.04
CA MET A 491 18.46 8.49 0.05
C MET A 491 19.93 8.92 0.10
N SER A 492 20.37 9.76 -0.83
CA SER A 492 21.69 10.37 -0.79
C SER A 492 21.78 11.32 0.40
N GLN A 493 22.06 10.80 1.59
CA GLN A 493 22.55 11.63 2.67
C GLN A 493 24.00 12.01 2.33
N SER A 494 24.32 13.29 2.37
CA SER A 494 25.70 13.73 2.60
C SER A 494 26.19 13.01 3.85
N GLN A 495 27.16 12.11 3.72
CA GLN A 495 27.67 11.36 4.88
C GLN A 495 28.08 12.34 5.98
N PRO A 496 27.62 12.18 7.23
CA PRO A 496 28.27 12.85 8.34
C PRO A 496 29.68 12.28 8.44
N TYR A 497 30.68 13.17 8.39
CA TYR A 497 32.07 12.83 8.68
C TYR A 497 32.12 11.95 9.94
N THR A 498 32.61 10.72 9.80
CA THR A 498 33.03 9.92 10.94
C THR A 498 34.21 10.64 11.59
N VAL A 499 33.97 11.24 12.75
CA VAL A 499 35.07 11.59 13.67
C VAL A 499 35.72 10.28 14.03
N SER A 500 36.95 10.08 13.55
CA SER A 500 37.84 9.01 13.97
C SER A 500 37.89 8.99 15.49
N GLN A 501 37.38 7.92 16.10
CA GLN A 501 37.69 7.61 17.50
C GLN A 501 39.16 7.24 17.55
N ASP A 502 40.00 8.23 17.83
CA ASP A 502 41.36 8.00 18.27
C ASP A 502 41.32 7.10 19.51
N GLN A 503 42.08 6.03 19.42
CA GLN A 503 42.32 5.11 20.52
C GLN A 503 42.91 5.90 21.69
N HIS A 504 42.14 6.08 22.76
CA HIS A 504 42.69 6.45 24.06
C HIS A 504 43.55 5.29 24.58
N GLN A 505 44.83 5.26 24.20
CA GLN A 505 45.87 4.65 25.02
C GLN A 505 46.14 5.56 26.21
N SER A 506 45.86 5.05 27.39
CA SER A 506 46.19 5.65 28.68
C SER A 506 47.71 5.79 28.84
N PHE A 507 48.20 7.02 28.90
CA PHE A 507 49.52 7.34 29.47
C PHE A 507 49.31 8.14 30.76
N GLN A 508 49.87 7.62 31.87
CA GLN A 508 49.89 8.27 33.18
C GLN A 508 50.78 9.52 33.15
N PRO A 509 50.49 10.55 33.99
CA PRO A 509 51.26 11.78 33.99
C PRO A 509 52.56 11.61 34.79
N GLN A 510 53.68 12.08 34.23
CA GLN A 510 54.87 12.41 35.01
C GLN A 510 55.08 13.92 34.96
N ASP A 511 54.96 14.53 36.14
CA ASP A 511 55.34 15.90 36.43
C ASP A 511 56.84 16.11 36.19
N VAL A 512 57.20 17.11 35.38
CA VAL A 512 58.50 17.79 35.49
C VAL A 512 58.29 19.29 35.35
N ASN A 513 58.84 19.99 36.34
CA ASN A 513 58.71 21.40 36.67
C ASN A 513 59.73 22.28 35.90
N ILE A 514 59.64 23.61 36.13
CA ILE A 514 60.66 24.69 35.99
C ILE A 514 60.65 25.47 34.62
N PRO A 515 60.92 26.81 34.56
CA PRO A 515 60.25 27.99 35.14
C PRO A 515 59.97 29.12 34.09
N ILE A 516 59.33 30.20 34.56
CA ILE A 516 59.03 31.47 33.86
C ILE A 516 60.28 32.34 33.66
N GLN A 517 60.40 33.05 32.52
CA GLN A 517 61.05 34.37 32.43
C GLN A 517 60.61 35.20 31.20
N ASP A 518 60.13 36.42 31.49
CA ASP A 518 60.19 37.73 30.80
C ASP A 518 59.72 37.84 29.33
N ILE A 519 58.57 38.45 29.03
CA ILE A 519 58.28 39.91 28.88
C ILE A 519 59.18 40.62 27.86
N GLU A 520 58.62 40.97 26.70
CA GLU A 520 58.73 42.33 26.16
C GLU A 520 57.57 42.64 25.19
N GLU A 521 56.96 43.80 25.43
CA GLU A 521 55.85 44.41 24.71
C GLU A 521 56.30 45.05 23.39
N SER A 522 55.39 45.14 22.42
CA SER A 522 55.21 46.34 21.60
C SER A 522 53.83 46.33 20.93
N GLU A 523 52.86 46.96 21.60
CA GLU A 523 52.13 48.15 21.16
C GLU A 523 52.10 48.50 19.64
N ILE A 524 51.06 49.02 18.96
CA ILE A 524 49.67 49.50 19.17
C ILE A 524 49.10 49.72 17.72
N PHE A 525 47.79 49.51 17.47
CA PHE A 525 46.83 50.50 16.91
C PHE A 525 45.55 49.88 16.32
N GLU A 526 44.45 50.07 17.07
CA GLU A 526 43.08 50.43 16.67
C GLU A 526 43.03 51.44 15.49
N GLN A 527 42.04 51.60 14.60
CA GLN A 527 40.57 51.45 14.57
C GLN A 527 40.08 51.66 13.08
N PRO A 528 38.76 51.72 12.72
CA PRO A 528 38.20 51.29 11.42
C PRO A 528 37.60 52.48 10.60
N PRO A 529 36.42 52.36 9.94
CA PRO A 529 36.16 51.95 8.54
C PRO A 529 35.69 53.12 7.65
N GLN A 530 35.61 52.98 6.31
CA GLN A 530 34.64 53.74 5.50
C GLN A 530 34.43 53.30 4.03
N ASN A 531 33.18 53.52 3.61
CA ASN A 531 32.49 53.29 2.33
C ASN A 531 33.14 53.84 1.04
N SER A 532 32.86 53.16 -0.07
CA SER A 532 32.31 53.68 -1.36
C SER A 532 32.23 52.48 -2.32
N GLY A 533 31.19 52.18 -3.08
CA GLY A 533 30.22 53.04 -3.76
C GLY A 533 30.72 53.34 -5.18
N SER A 534 30.42 52.50 -6.17
CA SER A 534 30.00 52.91 -7.54
C SER A 534 29.92 51.76 -8.55
N HIS A 535 28.92 51.92 -9.41
CA HIS A 535 28.53 51.18 -10.61
C HIS A 535 29.63 50.98 -11.66
N PHE A 536 29.41 50.03 -12.57
CA PHE A 536 29.53 50.04 -14.06
C PHE A 536 29.62 48.57 -14.49
N SER A 537 29.04 48.05 -15.57
CA SER A 537 27.99 48.43 -16.51
C SER A 537 27.56 47.15 -17.20
#